data_AF-A0A2D5ANN3-F1
#
_entry.id   AF-A0A2D5ANN3-F1
#
_cell.length_a   1.000
_cell.length_b   1.000
_cell.length_c   1.000
_cell.angle_alpha   90.00
_cell.angle_beta   90.00
_cell.angle_gamma   90.00
#
_symmetry.space_group_name_H-M   'P 1'
#
loop_
_entity.id
_entity.type
_entity.pdbx_description
1 polymer ?
#
loop_
_entity_poly.entity_id
_entity_poly.type
_entity_poly.pdbx_seq_one_letter_code
_entity_poly.pdbx_strand_id
1 'polypeptide(L)'
;MADMFADEDSARFFQVVQMLQRSTLLHMGYIPDQAGAFHYNLMEAREGIEVLRMFQKKTDGNLSEQEKQMLRAVISELQMQFTQAPQRHRERQEAEAQSEVIKETFTQPQDGPVEDLSSPAGDEEE
;
A
#
# COMPACT_ATOMS: atom_id res chain seq x y z
N MET A 1 -19.36 -0.97 21.44
CA MET A 1 -18.02 -1.29 20.89
C MET A 1 -17.29 -2.40 21.65
N ALA A 2 -17.70 -2.74 22.89
CA ALA A 2 -17.13 -3.80 23.72
C ALA A 2 -17.57 -5.25 23.36
N ASP A 3 -18.19 -5.46 22.20
CA ASP A 3 -18.82 -6.75 21.82
C ASP A 3 -18.17 -7.38 20.56
N MET A 4 -16.97 -6.91 20.18
CA MET A 4 -16.20 -7.50 19.07
C MET A 4 -15.11 -8.48 19.53
N PHE A 5 -14.70 -8.42 20.79
CA PHE A 5 -13.60 -9.22 21.34
C PHE A 5 -14.14 -10.07 22.49
N ALA A 6 -13.74 -11.36 22.52
CA ALA A 6 -14.21 -12.30 23.52
C ALA A 6 -13.72 -11.92 24.93
N ASP A 7 -12.50 -11.38 25.03
CA ASP A 7 -11.88 -10.92 26.27
C ASP A 7 -10.80 -9.87 26.00
N GLU A 8 -10.12 -9.44 27.07
CA GLU A 8 -9.04 -8.44 27.01
C GLU A 8 -7.81 -8.93 26.24
N ASP A 9 -7.49 -10.22 26.31
CA ASP A 9 -6.35 -10.81 25.61
C ASP A 9 -6.61 -10.86 24.11
N SER A 10 -7.84 -11.19 23.69
CA SER A 10 -8.26 -11.08 22.29
C SER A 10 -8.12 -9.66 21.74
N ALA A 11 -8.48 -8.64 22.53
CA ALA A 11 -8.31 -7.25 22.13
C ALA A 11 -6.83 -6.86 21.98
N ARG A 12 -5.96 -7.33 22.90
CA ARG A 12 -4.51 -7.11 22.84
C ARG A 12 -3.88 -7.83 21.65
N PHE A 13 -4.30 -9.07 21.37
CA PHE A 13 -3.84 -9.83 20.21
C PHE A 13 -4.19 -9.10 18.90
N PHE A 14 -5.43 -8.62 18.76
CA PHE A 14 -5.84 -7.81 17.63
C PHE A 14 -4.97 -6.55 17.46
N GLN A 15 -4.70 -5.82 18.55
CA GLN A 15 -3.83 -4.64 18.50
C GLN A 15 -2.43 -4.98 17.97
N VAL A 16 -1.82 -6.07 18.44
CA VAL A 16 -0.50 -6.51 17.96
C VAL A 16 -0.53 -6.82 16.46
N VAL A 17 -1.55 -7.55 15.99
CA VAL A 17 -1.71 -7.84 14.56
C VAL A 17 -1.87 -6.56 13.74
N GLN A 18 -2.68 -5.61 14.21
CA GLN A 18 -2.87 -4.31 13.55
C GLN A 18 -1.59 -3.47 13.50
N MET A 19 -0.78 -3.50 14.57
CA MET A 19 0.52 -2.81 14.59
C MET A 19 1.46 -3.37 13.53
N LEU A 20 1.55 -4.71 13.43
CA LEU A 20 2.36 -5.38 12.40
C LEU A 20 1.81 -5.13 10.98
N GLN A 21 0.49 -5.13 10.81
CA GLN A 21 -0.14 -4.80 9.53
C GLN A 21 0.26 -3.38 9.08
N ARG A 22 0.14 -2.39 9.97
CA ARG A 22 0.51 -0.99 9.66
C ARG A 22 1.99 -0.85 9.33
N SER A 23 2.88 -1.52 10.07
CA SER A 23 4.31 -1.52 9.77
C SER A 23 4.59 -2.09 8.38
N THR A 24 3.95 -3.21 8.03
CA THR A 24 4.07 -3.83 6.70
C THR A 24 3.58 -2.88 5.60
N LEU A 25 2.42 -2.24 5.80
CA LEU A 25 1.84 -1.26 4.87
C LEU A 25 2.74 -0.03 4.67
N LEU A 26 3.38 0.45 5.74
CA LEU A 26 4.34 1.53 5.67
C LEU A 26 5.53 1.15 4.77
N HIS A 27 6.09 -0.05 4.94
CA HIS A 27 7.18 -0.55 4.09
C HIS A 27 6.76 -0.81 2.64
N MET A 28 5.48 -1.06 2.38
CA MET A 28 4.94 -1.16 1.00
C MET A 28 4.62 0.21 0.37
N GLY A 29 4.79 1.32 1.09
CA GLY A 29 4.53 2.68 0.59
C GLY A 29 3.04 3.05 0.54
N TYR A 30 2.17 2.28 1.19
CA TYR A 30 0.74 2.57 1.26
C TYR A 30 0.41 3.68 2.24
N ILE A 31 1.19 3.80 3.31
CA ILE A 31 0.98 4.77 4.39
C ILE A 31 2.27 5.57 4.57
N PRO A 32 2.19 6.90 4.78
CA PRO A 32 3.37 7.70 5.10
C PRO A 32 3.84 7.42 6.53
N ASP A 33 5.11 7.70 6.79
CA ASP A 33 5.64 7.77 8.15
C ASP A 33 5.16 9.02 8.89
N GLN A 34 5.63 9.22 10.13
CA GLN A 34 5.29 10.39 10.94
C GLN A 34 5.81 11.71 10.36
N ALA A 35 6.89 11.67 9.56
CA ALA A 35 7.44 12.83 8.87
C ALA A 35 6.72 13.12 7.53
N GLY A 36 5.80 12.24 7.11
CA GLY A 36 5.08 12.33 5.85
C GLY A 36 5.77 11.63 4.67
N ALA A 37 6.91 10.96 4.90
CA ALA A 37 7.66 10.26 3.86
C ALA A 37 7.07 8.88 3.58
N PHE A 38 7.01 8.50 2.30
CA PHE A 38 6.63 7.16 1.89
C PHE A 38 7.87 6.28 1.72
N HIS A 39 7.85 5.13 2.38
CA HIS A 39 8.93 4.15 2.31
C HIS A 39 8.57 3.03 1.34
N TYR A 40 9.50 2.62 0.49
CA TYR A 40 9.31 1.47 -0.39
C TYR A 40 10.43 0.45 -0.16
N ASN A 41 10.20 -0.43 0.81
CA ASN A 41 11.08 -1.53 1.16
C ASN A 41 10.30 -2.84 1.13
N LEU A 42 10.23 -3.47 -0.04
CA LEU A 42 9.54 -4.75 -0.20
C LEU A 42 10.20 -5.90 0.57
N MET A 43 11.49 -5.82 0.88
CA MET A 43 12.14 -6.86 1.67
C MET A 43 11.57 -6.88 3.09
N GLU A 44 11.51 -5.72 3.75
CA GLU A 44 10.91 -5.59 5.09
C GLU A 44 9.41 -5.88 5.08
N ALA A 45 8.68 -5.45 4.03
CA ALA A 45 7.27 -5.79 3.90
C ALA A 45 7.06 -7.31 3.80
N ARG A 46 7.91 -8.03 3.07
CA ARG A 46 7.84 -9.49 2.97
C ARG A 46 8.09 -10.14 4.33
N GLU A 47 9.09 -9.68 5.07
CA GLU A 47 9.37 -10.20 6.42
C GLU A 47 8.20 -9.95 7.37
N GLY A 48 7.54 -8.79 7.31
CA GLY A 48 6.32 -8.50 8.06
C GLY A 48 5.19 -9.53 7.81
N ILE A 49 4.99 -9.92 6.55
CA ILE A 49 4.02 -10.97 6.17
C ILE A 49 4.46 -12.34 6.73
N GLU A 50 5.74 -12.68 6.63
CA GLU A 50 6.26 -13.95 7.15
C GLU A 50 6.17 -14.05 8.68
N VAL A 51 6.35 -12.94 9.41
CA VAL A 51 6.13 -12.88 10.86
C VAL A 51 4.67 -13.17 11.20
N LEU A 52 3.70 -12.57 10.49
CA LEU A 52 2.28 -12.84 10.70
C LEU A 52 1.92 -14.29 10.36
N ARG A 53 2.49 -14.86 9.29
CA ARG A 53 2.35 -16.29 8.97
C ARG A 53 2.99 -17.18 10.03
N MET A 54 4.11 -16.77 10.61
CA MET A 54 4.74 -17.46 11.72
C MET A 54 3.84 -17.45 12.95
N PHE A 55 3.22 -16.32 13.30
CA PHE A 55 2.21 -16.24 14.36
C PHE A 55 1.09 -17.24 14.10
N GLN A 56 0.48 -17.22 12.92
CA GLN A 56 -0.58 -18.16 12.56
C GLN A 56 -0.19 -19.63 12.82
N LYS A 57 1.04 -20.02 12.46
CA LYS A 57 1.55 -21.39 12.68
C LYS A 57 1.84 -21.67 14.14
N LYS A 58 2.43 -20.72 14.88
CA LYS A 58 2.88 -20.92 16.26
C LYS A 58 1.76 -20.78 17.29
N THR A 59 0.68 -20.08 16.95
CA THR A 59 -0.52 -19.93 17.78
C THR A 59 -1.66 -20.86 17.36
N ASP A 60 -1.41 -21.79 16.44
CA ASP A 60 -2.43 -22.76 16.03
C ASP A 60 -2.93 -23.57 17.25
N GLY A 61 -4.24 -23.79 17.32
CA GLY A 61 -4.92 -24.37 18.47
C GLY A 61 -5.12 -23.45 19.69
N ASN A 62 -4.46 -22.28 19.76
CA ASN A 62 -4.63 -21.31 20.86
C ASN A 62 -5.56 -20.14 20.52
N LEU A 63 -5.93 -20.00 19.24
CA LEU A 63 -6.81 -18.93 18.77
C LEU A 63 -8.27 -19.40 18.73
N SER A 64 -9.18 -18.50 19.09
CA SER A 64 -10.61 -18.60 18.78
C SER A 64 -10.83 -18.57 17.27
N GLU A 65 -12.02 -19.00 16.81
CA GLU A 65 -12.35 -18.97 15.38
C GLU A 65 -12.37 -17.54 14.82
N GLN A 66 -12.81 -16.57 15.62
CA GLN A 66 -12.80 -15.15 15.26
C GLN A 66 -11.36 -14.63 15.05
N GLU A 67 -10.44 -14.94 15.97
CA GLU A 67 -9.03 -14.54 15.87
C GLU A 67 -8.33 -15.20 14.69
N LYS A 68 -8.59 -16.49 14.45
CA LYS A 68 -8.07 -17.21 13.27
C LYS A 68 -8.53 -16.54 11.99
N GLN A 69 -9.81 -16.20 11.89
CA GLN A 69 -10.38 -15.58 10.71
C GLN A 69 -9.82 -14.17 10.49
N MET A 70 -9.70 -13.38 11.55
CA MET A 70 -9.09 -12.06 11.51
C MET A 70 -7.63 -12.12 11.04
N LEU A 71 -6.81 -12.99 11.63
CA LEU A 71 -5.41 -13.13 11.25
C LEU A 71 -5.26 -13.59 9.80
N ARG A 72 -6.09 -14.53 9.35
CA ARG A 72 -6.12 -14.97 7.93
C ARG A 72 -6.47 -13.81 7.00
N ALA A 73 -7.49 -13.04 7.33
CA ALA A 73 -7.93 -11.90 6.52
C ALA A 73 -6.80 -10.87 6.37
N VAL A 74 -6.13 -10.51 7.47
CA VAL A 74 -4.99 -9.58 7.47
C VAL A 74 -3.84 -10.11 6.62
N ILE A 75 -3.47 -11.39 6.77
CA ILE A 75 -2.40 -12.00 5.96
C ILE A 75 -2.74 -11.96 4.47
N SER A 76 -3.96 -12.37 4.10
CA SER A 76 -4.39 -12.39 2.69
C SER A 76 -4.44 -10.98 2.08
N GLU A 77 -4.94 -10.00 2.83
CA GLU A 77 -4.96 -8.60 2.40
C GLU A 77 -3.54 -8.07 2.15
N LEU A 78 -2.62 -8.29 3.10
CA LEU A 78 -1.23 -7.86 2.96
C LEU A 78 -0.54 -8.54 1.77
N GLN A 79 -0.81 -9.82 1.51
CA GLN A 79 -0.27 -10.53 0.34
C GLN A 79 -0.78 -9.96 -0.99
N MET A 80 -2.06 -9.59 -1.06
CA MET A 80 -2.60 -8.93 -2.24
C MET A 80 -1.96 -7.55 -2.43
N GLN A 81 -1.88 -6.75 -1.38
CA GLN A 81 -1.24 -5.43 -1.40
C GLN A 81 0.24 -5.54 -1.79
N PHE A 82 0.96 -6.54 -1.28
CA PHE A 82 2.35 -6.80 -1.63
C PHE A 82 2.53 -7.08 -3.12
N THR A 83 1.61 -7.85 -3.71
CA THR A 83 1.61 -8.14 -5.14
C THR A 83 1.32 -6.89 -5.99
N GLN A 84 0.49 -5.99 -5.49
CA GLN A 84 0.12 -4.73 -6.16
C GLN A 84 1.12 -3.58 -5.93
N ALA A 85 1.94 -3.66 -4.88
CA ALA A 85 2.85 -2.61 -4.47
C ALA A 85 3.82 -2.14 -5.57
N PRO A 86 4.42 -3.02 -6.41
CA PRO A 86 5.30 -2.58 -7.49
C PRO A 86 4.61 -1.72 -8.54
N GLN A 87 3.38 -2.08 -8.91
CA GLN A 87 2.61 -1.32 -9.89
C GLN A 87 2.25 0.05 -9.35
N ARG A 88 1.77 0.10 -8.10
CA ARG A 88 1.41 1.34 -7.41
C ARG A 88 2.61 2.28 -7.21
N HIS A 89 3.79 1.71 -6.96
CA HIS A 89 5.01 2.50 -6.84
C HIS A 89 5.40 3.17 -8.16
N ARG A 90 5.27 2.47 -9.30
CA ARG A 90 5.50 3.07 -10.63
C ARG A 90 4.52 4.20 -10.92
N GLU A 91 3.24 3.97 -10.70
CA GLU A 91 2.19 5.00 -10.90
C GLU A 91 2.47 6.27 -10.09
N ARG A 92 2.95 6.13 -8.85
CA ARG A 92 3.34 7.29 -8.03
C ARG A 92 4.56 8.02 -8.59
N GLN A 93 5.60 7.30 -9.01
CA GLN A 93 6.79 7.90 -9.62
C GLN A 93 6.45 8.64 -10.92
N GLU A 94 5.56 8.07 -11.74
CA GLU A 94 5.09 8.71 -12.98
C GLU A 94 4.31 10.00 -12.67
N ALA A 95 3.43 9.98 -11.68
CA ALA A 95 2.68 11.17 -11.26
C ALA A 95 3.60 12.27 -10.69
N GLU A 96 4.62 11.89 -9.93
CA GLU A 96 5.64 12.82 -9.42
C GLU A 96 6.43 13.46 -10.58
N ALA A 97 6.91 12.65 -11.53
CA ALA A 97 7.63 13.14 -12.70
C ALA A 97 6.76 14.07 -13.57
N GLN A 98 5.49 13.74 -13.80
CA GLN A 98 4.55 14.61 -14.51
C GLN A 98 4.35 15.95 -13.78
N SER A 99 4.26 15.93 -12.45
CA SER A 99 4.13 17.16 -11.66
C SER A 99 5.38 18.05 -11.77
N GLU A 100 6.57 17.47 -11.80
CA GLU A 100 7.83 18.21 -12.00
C GLU A 100 7.88 18.86 -13.39
N VAL A 101 7.54 18.12 -14.46
CA VAL A 101 7.49 18.65 -15.83
C VAL A 101 6.49 19.81 -15.95
N ILE A 102 5.32 19.71 -15.30
CA ILE A 102 4.34 20.81 -15.28
C ILE A 102 4.94 22.04 -14.58
N LYS A 103 5.59 21.88 -13.42
CA LYS A 103 6.23 22.99 -12.71
C LYS A 103 7.31 23.66 -13.55
N GLU A 104 8.15 22.88 -14.23
CA GLU A 104 9.18 23.40 -15.14
C GLU A 104 8.56 24.21 -16.26
N THR A 105 7.49 23.70 -16.90
CA THR A 105 6.74 24.40 -17.96
C THR A 105 6.18 25.75 -17.49
N PHE A 106 5.68 25.84 -16.25
CA PHE A 106 5.23 27.13 -15.69
C PHE A 106 6.37 28.11 -15.41
N THR A 107 7.57 27.62 -15.08
CA THR A 107 8.74 28.47 -14.79
C THR A 107 9.54 28.87 -16.03
N GLN A 108 9.51 28.05 -17.09
CA GLN A 108 10.18 28.28 -18.37
C GLN A 108 9.23 27.94 -19.52
N PRO A 109 8.29 28.84 -19.87
CA PRO A 109 7.25 28.59 -20.86
C PRO A 109 7.75 28.33 -22.29
N GLN A 110 9.05 28.54 -22.55
CA GLN A 110 9.70 28.33 -23.85
C GLN A 110 10.19 26.90 -24.09
N ASP A 111 10.29 26.06 -23.04
CA ASP A 111 10.80 24.68 -23.11
C ASP A 111 9.68 23.62 -22.97
N GLY A 112 8.41 24.06 -22.93
CA GLY A 112 7.26 23.16 -22.87
C GLY A 112 7.06 22.38 -24.19
N PRO A 113 6.52 21.15 -24.13
CA PRO A 113 6.17 20.40 -25.34
C PRO A 113 5.19 21.22 -26.18
N VAL A 114 5.57 21.55 -27.41
CA VAL A 114 4.69 22.24 -28.36
C VAL A 114 3.62 21.25 -28.84
N GLU A 115 2.36 21.55 -28.50
CA GLU A 115 1.22 20.81 -29.03
C GLU A 115 1.06 21.22 -30.51
N ASP A 116 1.40 20.30 -31.41
CA ASP A 116 1.31 20.55 -32.85
C ASP A 116 -0.15 20.50 -33.32
N LEU A 117 -0.81 21.66 -33.30
CA LEU A 117 -2.17 21.87 -33.83
C LEU A 117 -2.24 21.82 -35.36
N SER A 118 -1.13 21.50 -36.05
CA SER A 118 -1.05 21.43 -37.52
C SER A 118 -1.51 20.10 -38.09
N SER A 119 -1.76 19.08 -37.25
CA SER A 119 -2.41 17.86 -37.71
C SER A 119 -3.91 18.15 -37.86
N PRO A 120 -4.48 18.15 -39.08
CA PRO A 120 -5.91 18.27 -39.23
C PRO A 120 -6.60 17.11 -38.50
N ALA A 121 -7.64 17.42 -37.76
CA ALA A 121 -8.62 16.42 -37.35
C ALA A 121 -9.24 15.80 -38.61
N GLY A 122 -8.70 14.66 -39.01
CA GLY A 122 -9.26 13.73 -40.00
C GLY A 122 -8.80 12.34 -39.55
N ASP A 123 -9.66 11.36 -39.27
CA ASP A 123 -11.00 11.16 -39.77
C ASP A 123 -11.94 10.68 -38.64
N GLU A 124 -13.09 11.35 -38.52
CA GLU A 124 -14.32 10.64 -38.16
C GLU A 124 -14.62 9.69 -39.32
N GLU A 125 -14.45 8.37 -39.17
CA GLU A 125 -15.14 7.39 -40.02
C GLU A 125 -15.16 5.99 -39.36
N GLU A 126 -16.41 5.57 -39.08
CA GLU A 126 -16.99 4.24 -38.72
C GLU A 126 -16.53 3.45 -37.48
#